data_AF-A0A922ZWI5-F1
#
_entry.id   AF-A0A922ZWI5-F1
#
_cell.length_a   1.000
_cell.length_b   1.000
_cell.length_c   1.000
_cell.angle_alpha   90.00
_cell.angle_beta   90.00
_cell.angle_gamma   90.00
#
_symmetry.space_group_name_H-M   'P 1'
#
loop_
_entity.id
_entity.type
_entity.pdbx_description
1 polymer ?
#
loop_
_entity_poly.entity_id
_entity_poly.type
_entity_poly.pdbx_seq_one_letter_code
_entity_poly.pdbx_strand_id
1 'polypeptide(L)'
;MDDKYLFDIPIYWCKQEPFYKTYGKKLNTFLKKFEKNSDYPLAEQLRMSLTDSFWRRYISPWRFNQIVGYVRLFKTGRQLRGELWFVSAKRMGTSMKHKHFSDIGKAFELSVYKDETSEKIFRNVLKQLKNIKKGNGKKYLLDIETFENMGRFVDWQSLMDS
;
A
#
# COMPACT_ATOMS: atom_id res chain seq x y z
N MET A 1 6.77 16.67 24.48
CA MET A 1 5.54 16.82 23.67
C MET A 1 5.33 15.49 23.02
N ASP A 2 4.17 14.89 23.24
CA ASP A 2 3.89 13.56 22.74
C ASP A 2 3.49 13.63 21.26
N ASP A 3 3.98 12.66 20.49
CA ASP A 3 3.67 12.55 19.08
C ASP A 3 2.21 12.08 18.91
N LYS A 4 1.45 12.77 18.04
CA LYS A 4 0.06 12.39 17.70
C LYS A 4 0.01 11.77 16.31
N TYR A 5 -0.23 10.46 16.25
CA TYR A 5 -0.36 9.72 14.99
C TYR A 5 -1.70 10.00 14.30
N LEU A 6 -1.67 10.22 12.98
CA LEU A 6 -2.82 10.68 12.20
C LEU A 6 -3.25 9.69 11.13
N PHE A 7 -2.33 9.33 10.22
CA PHE A 7 -2.62 8.46 9.09
C PHE A 7 -1.48 7.48 8.84
N ASP A 8 -1.81 6.22 8.58
CA ASP A 8 -0.88 5.24 8.01
C ASP A 8 -1.22 5.05 6.53
N ILE A 9 -0.36 5.57 5.66
CA ILE A 9 -0.60 5.63 4.21
C ILE A 9 0.13 4.46 3.54
N PRO A 10 -0.58 3.47 2.97
CA PRO A 10 0.05 2.25 2.51
C PRO A 10 0.86 2.43 1.22
N ILE A 11 1.97 1.71 1.15
CA ILE A 11 2.82 1.57 -0.04
C ILE A 11 2.70 0.14 -0.56
N TYR A 12 2.21 -0.02 -1.79
CA TYR A 12 2.05 -1.31 -2.44
C TYR A 12 3.26 -1.67 -3.31
N TRP A 13 3.58 -2.96 -3.36
CA TRP A 13 4.65 -3.50 -4.20
C TRP A 13 4.42 -3.25 -5.70
N CYS A 14 3.17 -3.28 -6.13
CA CYS A 14 2.78 -3.09 -7.52
C CYS A 14 1.32 -2.62 -7.61
N LYS A 15 0.91 -2.16 -8.80
CA LYS A 15 -0.50 -1.83 -9.07
C LYS A 15 -1.38 -3.09 -9.10
N GLN A 16 -2.66 -2.90 -8.77
CA GLN A 16 -3.66 -3.97 -8.69
C GLN A 16 -3.88 -4.72 -10.02
N GLU A 17 -4.03 -3.99 -11.11
CA GLU A 17 -4.32 -4.59 -12.41
C GLU A 17 -3.16 -5.49 -12.93
N PRO A 18 -1.89 -5.03 -12.96
CA PRO A 18 -0.75 -5.90 -13.27
C PRO A 18 -0.62 -7.12 -12.36
N PHE A 19 -0.97 -6.98 -11.07
CA PHE A 19 -0.98 -8.09 -10.13
C PHE A 19 -1.96 -9.18 -10.57
N TYR A 20 -3.22 -8.83 -10.82
CA TYR A 20 -4.24 -9.80 -11.22
C TYR A 20 -4.02 -10.35 -12.64
N LYS A 21 -3.45 -9.56 -13.56
CA LYS A 21 -3.04 -10.05 -14.88
C LYS A 21 -1.94 -11.11 -14.78
N THR A 22 -0.93 -10.89 -13.94
CA THR A 22 0.14 -11.86 -13.69
C THR A 22 -0.43 -13.13 -13.03
N TYR A 23 -1.40 -12.96 -12.13
CA TYR A 23 -2.09 -14.07 -11.51
C TYR A 23 -2.87 -14.92 -12.52
N GLY A 24 -3.72 -14.31 -13.35
CA GLY A 24 -4.51 -15.04 -14.35
C GLY A 24 -3.63 -15.89 -15.28
N LYS A 25 -2.44 -15.39 -15.63
CA LYS A 25 -1.44 -16.18 -16.37
C LYS A 25 -0.95 -17.41 -15.58
N LYS A 26 -0.63 -17.26 -14.30
CA LYS A 26 -0.19 -18.38 -13.45
C LYS A 26 -1.29 -19.43 -13.27
N LEU A 27 -2.53 -19.00 -13.06
CA LEU A 27 -3.68 -19.90 -12.97
C LEU A 27 -3.86 -20.67 -14.28
N ASN A 28 -3.83 -19.99 -15.42
CA ASN A 28 -3.96 -20.64 -16.72
C ASN A 28 -2.84 -21.67 -16.97
N THR A 29 -1.60 -21.35 -16.62
CA THR A 29 -0.49 -22.31 -16.71
C THR A 29 -0.69 -23.52 -15.79
N PHE A 30 -1.19 -23.30 -14.57
CA PHE A 30 -1.50 -24.37 -13.63
C PHE A 30 -2.59 -25.31 -14.16
N LEU A 31 -3.70 -24.74 -14.65
CA LEU A 31 -4.81 -25.51 -15.21
C LEU A 31 -4.38 -26.29 -16.46
N LYS A 32 -3.63 -25.68 -17.39
CA LYS A 32 -3.09 -26.38 -18.57
C LYS A 32 -2.17 -27.53 -18.21
N LYS A 33 -1.34 -27.37 -17.18
CA LYS A 33 -0.45 -28.45 -16.70
C LYS A 33 -1.27 -29.60 -16.11
N PHE A 34 -2.36 -29.28 -15.42
CA PHE A 34 -3.26 -30.30 -14.88
C PHE A 34 -3.97 -31.06 -16.01
N GLU A 35 -4.57 -30.36 -16.99
CA GLU A 35 -5.22 -30.96 -18.17
C GLU A 35 -4.27 -31.90 -18.93
N LYS A 36 -3.03 -31.47 -19.16
CA LYS A 36 -2.02 -32.28 -19.84
C LYS A 36 -1.70 -33.57 -19.06
N ASN A 37 -1.74 -33.53 -17.74
CA ASN A 37 -1.42 -34.68 -16.89
C ASN A 37 -2.63 -35.60 -16.65
N SER A 38 -3.85 -35.13 -16.93
CA SER A 38 -5.07 -35.91 -16.73
C SER A 38 -5.56 -36.62 -17.98
N ASP A 39 -4.93 -36.44 -19.14
CA ASP A 39 -5.31 -36.97 -20.48
C ASP A 39 -6.75 -36.64 -20.96
N TYR A 40 -7.53 -35.93 -20.14
CA TYR A 40 -8.90 -35.50 -20.42
C TYR A 40 -9.08 -34.00 -20.15
N PRO A 41 -9.98 -33.33 -20.90
CA PRO A 41 -10.36 -31.95 -20.61
C PRO A 41 -10.98 -31.82 -19.23
N LEU A 42 -10.65 -30.74 -18.52
CA LEU A 42 -11.19 -30.45 -17.20
C LEU A 42 -12.69 -30.19 -17.26
N ALA A 43 -13.48 -31.02 -16.59
CA ALA A 43 -14.87 -30.70 -16.29
C ALA A 43 -14.96 -29.36 -15.54
N GLU A 44 -15.99 -28.56 -15.82
CA GLU A 44 -16.14 -27.21 -15.28
C GLU A 44 -16.09 -27.16 -13.75
N GLN A 45 -16.76 -28.10 -13.08
CA GLN A 45 -16.76 -28.22 -11.63
C GLN A 45 -15.36 -28.45 -11.05
N LEU A 46 -14.55 -29.30 -11.71
CA LEU A 46 -13.17 -29.55 -11.31
C LEU A 46 -12.30 -28.31 -11.55
N ARG A 47 -12.51 -27.60 -12.68
CA ARG A 47 -11.82 -26.33 -12.97
C ARG A 47 -12.12 -25.25 -11.93
N MET A 48 -13.37 -25.14 -11.48
CA MET A 48 -13.77 -24.22 -10.41
C MET A 48 -13.09 -24.60 -9.09
N SER A 49 -13.14 -25.87 -8.70
CA SER A 49 -12.50 -26.38 -7.47
C SER A 49 -10.98 -26.15 -7.46
N LEU A 50 -10.31 -26.45 -8.58
CA LEU A 50 -8.88 -26.19 -8.76
C LEU A 50 -8.54 -24.70 -8.68
N THR A 51 -9.41 -23.85 -9.22
CA THR A 51 -9.25 -22.39 -9.14
C THR A 51 -9.36 -21.91 -7.69
N ASP A 52 -10.37 -22.33 -6.94
CA ASP A 52 -10.51 -21.95 -5.52
C ASP A 52 -9.35 -22.46 -4.67
N SER A 53 -8.95 -23.71 -4.86
CA SER A 53 -7.78 -24.30 -4.19
C SER A 53 -6.50 -23.51 -4.51
N PHE A 54 -6.32 -23.12 -5.78
CA PHE A 54 -5.19 -22.29 -6.17
C PHE A 54 -5.23 -20.92 -5.49
N TRP A 55 -6.41 -20.28 -5.42
CA TRP A 55 -6.61 -19.01 -4.74
C TRP A 55 -6.19 -19.07 -3.27
N ARG A 56 -6.72 -20.05 -2.53
CA ARG A 56 -6.43 -20.21 -1.09
C ARG A 56 -4.96 -20.51 -0.82
N ARG A 57 -4.30 -21.27 -1.71
CA ARG A 57 -2.97 -21.81 -1.46
C ARG A 57 -1.84 -20.91 -1.93
N TYR A 58 -2.03 -20.19 -3.04
CA TYR A 58 -0.94 -19.49 -3.72
C TYR A 58 -1.14 -17.98 -3.82
N ILE A 59 -2.30 -17.46 -3.42
CA ILE A 59 -2.64 -16.05 -3.59
C ILE A 59 -3.06 -15.47 -2.26
N SER A 60 -2.78 -14.18 -2.15
CA SER A 60 -3.46 -13.35 -1.19
C SER A 60 -4.03 -12.14 -1.91
N PRO A 61 -5.20 -11.61 -1.48
CA PRO A 61 -5.81 -10.44 -2.09
C PRO A 61 -4.80 -9.31 -2.30
N TRP A 62 -4.91 -8.58 -3.41
CA TRP A 62 -3.98 -7.47 -3.66
C TRP A 62 -4.04 -6.44 -2.54
N ARG A 63 -5.28 -6.07 -2.17
CA ARG A 63 -5.55 -5.16 -1.05
C ARG A 63 -5.06 -5.81 0.24
N PHE A 64 -4.30 -5.06 1.04
CA PHE A 64 -3.64 -5.49 2.27
C PHE A 64 -2.42 -6.40 2.08
N ASN A 65 -2.52 -7.52 1.34
CA ASN A 65 -1.40 -8.46 1.28
C ASN A 65 -0.27 -8.03 0.35
N GLN A 66 -0.46 -7.01 -0.50
CA GLN A 66 0.62 -6.48 -1.34
C GLN A 66 1.25 -5.19 -0.79
N ILE A 67 0.89 -4.78 0.43
CA ILE A 67 1.52 -3.65 1.11
C ILE A 67 2.95 -4.04 1.51
N VAL A 68 3.93 -3.22 1.13
CA VAL A 68 5.37 -3.39 1.42
C VAL A 68 5.94 -2.27 2.27
N GLY A 69 5.14 -1.24 2.54
CA GLY A 69 5.53 -0.18 3.46
C GLY A 69 4.36 0.71 3.82
N TYR A 70 4.63 1.67 4.68
CA TYR A 70 3.71 2.71 5.08
C TYR A 70 4.46 4.04 5.17
N VAL A 71 3.77 5.13 4.88
CA VAL A 71 4.15 6.46 5.38
C VAL A 71 3.26 6.76 6.57
N ARG A 72 3.85 6.76 7.76
CA ARG A 72 3.17 7.14 9.00
C ARG A 72 3.23 8.65 9.16
N LEU A 73 2.08 9.30 9.05
CA LEU A 73 1.91 10.74 9.25
C LEU A 73 1.55 11.02 10.70
N PHE A 74 2.30 11.90 11.34
CA PHE A 74 2.06 12.32 12.71
C PHE A 74 2.43 13.78 12.93
N LYS A 75 1.90 14.35 14.01
CA LYS A 75 2.25 15.68 14.53
C LYS A 75 3.25 15.55 15.66
N THR A 76 4.26 16.43 15.65
CA THR A 76 5.16 16.67 16.79
C THR A 76 5.37 18.17 16.96
N GLY A 77 4.91 18.72 18.10
CA GLY A 77 4.85 20.18 18.28
C GLY A 77 4.08 20.88 17.14
N ARG A 78 4.66 21.92 16.52
CA ARG A 78 4.07 22.56 15.33
C ARG A 78 4.54 21.96 13.99
N GLN A 79 5.03 20.74 14.00
CA GLN A 79 5.49 20.05 12.80
C GLN A 79 4.58 18.87 12.44
N LEU A 80 4.43 18.63 11.15
CA LEU A 80 3.89 17.39 10.59
C LEU A 80 5.03 16.61 9.97
N ARG A 81 5.16 15.33 10.33
CA ARG A 81 6.22 14.44 9.86
C ARG A 81 5.63 13.20 9.22
N GLY A 82 6.28 12.77 8.15
CA GLY A 82 6.04 11.47 7.55
C GLY A 82 7.25 10.56 7.80
N GLU A 83 7.04 9.43 8.46
CA GLU A 83 8.05 8.38 8.65
C GLU A 83 7.80 7.22 7.69
N LEU A 84 8.88 6.72 7.10
CA LEU A 84 8.83 5.62 6.15
C LEU A 84 9.09 4.30 6.86
N TRP A 85 8.09 3.44 6.87
CA TRP A 85 8.20 2.07 7.32
C TRP A 85 8.22 1.15 6.10
N PHE A 86 9.15 0.20 6.03
CA PHE A 86 9.29 -0.65 4.85
C PHE A 86 9.66 -2.09 5.19
N VAL A 87 9.27 -3.02 4.32
CA VAL A 87 9.52 -4.45 4.51
C VAL A 87 10.98 -4.80 4.24
N SER A 88 11.60 -5.52 5.18
CA SER A 88 12.96 -6.08 5.07
C SER A 88 12.97 -7.43 4.28
N ALA A 89 12.25 -7.52 3.17
CA ALA A 89 12.16 -8.76 2.40
C ALA A 89 13.22 -8.85 1.30
N LYS A 90 14.01 -9.94 1.27
CA LYS A 90 14.99 -10.21 0.19
C LYS A 90 14.34 -10.33 -1.19
N ARG A 91 13.08 -10.77 -1.25
CA ARG A 91 12.30 -10.91 -2.50
C ARG A 91 10.87 -10.44 -2.28
N MET A 92 10.42 -9.52 -3.12
CA MET A 92 9.02 -9.09 -3.21
C MET A 92 8.35 -9.80 -4.38
N GLY A 93 7.13 -10.30 -4.18
CA GLY A 93 6.43 -11.11 -5.16
C GLY A 93 4.96 -11.31 -4.80
N THR A 94 4.26 -12.14 -5.58
CA THR A 94 2.80 -12.33 -5.43
C THR A 94 2.38 -12.96 -4.10
N SER A 95 3.27 -13.73 -3.48
CA SER A 95 3.10 -14.29 -2.14
C SER A 95 4.20 -13.73 -1.25
N MET A 96 3.86 -12.81 -0.37
CA MET A 96 4.77 -12.28 0.65
C MET A 96 4.43 -12.92 1.99
N LYS A 97 5.28 -13.83 2.45
CA LYS A 97 5.22 -14.44 3.78
C LYS A 97 6.22 -13.73 4.69
N HIS A 98 5.94 -13.72 6.00
CA HIS A 98 6.86 -13.17 7.02
C HIS A 98 7.27 -11.72 6.77
N LYS A 99 6.29 -10.83 6.52
CA LYS A 99 6.58 -9.40 6.40
C LYS A 99 7.05 -8.86 7.75
N HIS A 100 8.26 -8.32 7.76
CA HIS A 100 8.81 -7.58 8.87
C HIS A 100 9.06 -6.14 8.41
N PHE A 101 8.37 -5.20 9.05
CA PHE A 101 8.53 -3.78 8.75
C PHE A 101 9.56 -3.17 9.69
N SER A 102 10.48 -2.40 9.12
CA SER A 102 11.45 -1.60 9.87
C SER A 102 11.28 -0.13 9.52
N ASP A 103 11.55 0.72 10.50
CA ASP A 103 11.70 2.15 10.28
C ASP A 103 12.92 2.41 9.38
N ILE A 104 12.68 3.14 8.28
CA ILE A 104 13.69 3.58 7.31
C ILE A 104 14.05 5.06 7.54
N GLY A 105 13.29 5.75 8.39
CA GLY A 105 13.49 7.13 8.79
C GLY A 105 12.52 8.09 8.12
N LYS A 106 12.90 9.36 8.12
CA LYS A 106 12.03 10.48 7.76
C LYS A 106 11.81 10.59 6.26
N ALA A 107 10.56 10.45 5.82
CA ALA A 107 10.14 10.69 4.45
C ALA A 107 9.97 12.19 4.14
N PHE A 108 9.40 12.95 5.08
CA PHE A 108 9.33 14.41 5.01
C PHE A 108 9.07 15.04 6.39
N GLU A 109 9.28 16.35 6.46
CA GLU A 109 8.95 17.20 7.60
C GLU A 109 8.38 18.53 7.08
N LEU A 110 7.33 19.01 7.73
CA LEU A 110 6.68 20.27 7.42
C LEU A 110 6.47 21.05 8.72
N SER A 111 6.98 22.28 8.77
CA SER A 111 6.64 23.23 9.83
C SER A 111 5.31 23.91 9.48
N VAL A 112 4.41 23.99 10.45
CA VAL A 112 3.10 24.65 10.30
C VAL A 112 3.06 25.92 11.14
N TYR A 113 2.89 27.06 10.48
CA TYR A 113 2.77 28.36 11.13
C TYR A 113 1.37 28.55 11.75
N LYS A 114 1.22 29.53 12.65
CA LYS A 114 -0.04 29.77 13.39
C LYS A 114 -1.19 30.27 12.52
N ASP A 115 -0.86 30.96 11.45
CA ASP A 115 -1.77 31.59 10.51
C ASP A 115 -2.13 30.68 9.32
N GLU A 116 -1.56 29.47 9.22
CA GLU A 116 -1.91 28.56 8.14
C GLU A 116 -3.31 27.99 8.32
N THR A 117 -4.13 28.06 7.26
CA THR A 117 -5.47 27.46 7.24
C THR A 117 -5.43 25.95 7.12
N SER A 118 -6.46 25.26 7.61
CA SER A 118 -6.57 23.80 7.50
C SER A 118 -6.46 23.31 6.05
N GLU A 119 -7.02 24.07 5.11
CA GLU A 119 -6.90 23.79 3.67
C GLU A 119 -5.46 23.94 3.15
N LYS A 120 -4.72 24.97 3.60
CA LYS A 120 -3.31 25.15 3.22
C LYS A 120 -2.44 24.02 3.76
N ILE A 121 -2.65 23.63 5.03
CA ILE A 121 -1.92 22.53 5.67
C ILE A 121 -2.19 21.22 4.91
N PHE A 122 -3.45 20.91 4.63
CA PHE A 122 -3.83 19.73 3.85
C PHE A 122 -3.13 19.69 2.48
N ARG A 123 -3.17 20.80 1.73
CA ARG A 123 -2.51 20.89 0.40
C ARG A 123 -1.00 20.68 0.49
N ASN A 124 -0.36 21.23 1.53
CA ASN A 124 1.08 21.08 1.75
C ASN A 124 1.45 19.61 2.04
N VAL A 125 0.71 18.93 2.92
CA VAL A 125 0.91 17.50 3.19
C VAL A 125 0.65 16.67 1.93
N LEU A 126 -0.44 16.93 1.22
CA LEU A 126 -0.78 16.23 -0.02
C LEU A 126 0.31 16.38 -1.08
N LYS A 127 0.92 17.56 -1.19
CA LYS A 127 2.05 17.82 -2.08
C LYS A 127 3.26 16.96 -1.70
N GLN A 128 3.59 16.83 -0.42
CA GLN A 128 4.69 15.97 0.02
C GLN A 128 4.45 14.49 -0.29
N LEU A 129 3.24 13.99 -0.03
CA LEU A 129 2.86 12.61 -0.37
C LEU A 129 2.95 12.35 -1.88
N LYS A 130 2.50 13.30 -2.71
CA LYS A 130 2.63 13.25 -4.17
C LYS A 130 4.09 13.28 -4.63
N ASN A 131 4.99 13.93 -3.91
CA ASN A 131 6.42 13.94 -4.22
C ASN A 131 7.09 12.59 -3.90
N ILE A 132 6.76 11.97 -2.76
CA ILE A 132 7.23 10.61 -2.42
C ILE A 132 6.84 9.62 -3.52
N LYS A 133 5.60 9.72 -4.01
CA LYS A 133 5.09 8.90 -5.11
C LYS A 133 5.93 9.01 -6.40
N LYS A 134 6.56 10.16 -6.67
CA LYS A 134 7.39 10.37 -7.87
C LYS A 134 8.82 9.82 -7.70
N GLY A 135 9.40 9.91 -6.50
CA GLY A 135 10.79 9.53 -6.23
C GLY A 135 11.07 8.01 -6.26
N ASN A 136 10.08 7.18 -5.94
CA ASN A 136 10.26 5.73 -5.81
C ASN A 136 10.30 4.93 -7.13
N GLY A 137 10.27 5.62 -8.28
CA GLY A 137 10.17 4.99 -9.60
C GLY A 137 8.86 4.22 -9.82
N LYS A 138 8.68 3.61 -11.00
CA LYS A 138 7.46 2.86 -11.37
C LYS A 138 7.18 1.61 -10.52
N LYS A 139 8.05 1.29 -9.56
CA LYS A 139 8.02 0.01 -8.85
C LYS A 139 6.93 0.01 -7.77
N TYR A 140 6.92 1.00 -6.88
CA TYR A 140 5.99 1.02 -5.74
C TYR A 140 4.85 2.02 -5.94
N LEU A 141 3.70 1.72 -5.35
CA LEU A 141 2.52 2.59 -5.40
C LEU A 141 2.18 3.09 -4.00
N LEU A 142 2.41 4.37 -3.74
CA LEU A 142 1.85 5.04 -2.58
C LEU A 142 0.37 5.30 -2.83
N ASP A 143 -0.48 4.69 -2.00
CA ASP A 143 -1.93 4.83 -2.07
C ASP A 143 -2.38 5.93 -1.11
N ILE A 144 -2.64 7.10 -1.70
CA ILE A 144 -3.05 8.31 -0.99
C ILE A 144 -4.57 8.52 -1.03
N GLU A 145 -5.35 7.57 -1.58
CA GLU A 145 -6.79 7.74 -1.81
C GLU A 145 -7.53 8.10 -0.53
N THR A 146 -7.30 7.33 0.55
CA THR A 146 -7.95 7.57 1.85
C THR A 146 -7.60 8.95 2.39
N PHE A 147 -6.34 9.38 2.24
CA PHE A 147 -5.89 10.70 2.67
C PHE A 147 -6.52 11.82 1.83
N GLU A 148 -6.64 11.67 0.51
CA GLU A 148 -7.31 12.64 -0.36
C GLU A 148 -8.82 12.75 -0.06
N ASN A 149 -9.45 11.64 0.33
CA ASN A 149 -10.87 11.59 0.64
C ASN A 149 -11.18 12.17 2.03
N MET A 150 -10.40 11.84 3.06
CA MET A 150 -10.69 12.26 4.43
C MET A 150 -9.88 13.47 4.89
N GLY A 151 -8.63 13.60 4.45
CA GLY A 151 -7.70 14.62 4.95
C GLY A 151 -8.18 16.06 4.70
N ARG A 152 -9.01 16.29 3.68
CA ARG A 152 -9.62 17.60 3.41
C ARG A 152 -10.62 18.06 4.46
N PHE A 153 -11.19 17.13 5.24
CA PHE A 153 -12.21 17.41 6.25
C PHE A 153 -11.62 17.46 7.66
N VAL A 154 -10.32 17.20 7.82
CA VAL A 154 -9.63 17.31 9.10
C VAL A 154 -9.43 18.78 9.43
N ASP A 155 -9.79 19.18 10.64
CA ASP A 155 -9.43 20.49 11.17
C ASP A 155 -7.97 20.50 11.63
N TRP A 156 -7.08 20.68 10.65
CA TRP A 156 -5.63 20.68 10.88
C TRP A 156 -5.18 21.80 11.80
N GLN A 157 -5.83 22.98 11.79
CA GLN A 157 -5.48 24.09 12.67
C GLN A 157 -5.67 23.72 14.13
N SER A 158 -6.87 23.28 14.49
CA SER A 158 -7.17 22.78 15.85
C SER A 158 -6.25 21.62 16.22
N LEU A 159 -5.96 20.73 15.27
CA LEU A 159 -5.02 19.64 15.49
C LEU A 159 -3.61 20.15 15.82
N MET A 160 -3.12 21.19 15.16
CA MET A 160 -1.79 21.78 15.39
C MET A 160 -1.68 22.59 16.68
N ASP A 161 -2.79 23.08 17.22
CA ASP A 161 -2.82 23.82 18.49
C ASP A 161 -3.01 22.90 19.72
N SER A 162 -3.42 21.64 19.49
CA SER A 162 -3.66 20.63 20.54
C SER A 162 -2.44 19.96 21.16
#